data_AF-A0A954W959-F1
#
_entry.id   AF-A0A954W959-F1
#
_cell.length_a   1.000
_cell.length_b   1.000
_cell.length_c   1.000
_cell.angle_alpha   90.00
_cell.angle_beta   90.00
_cell.angle_gamma   90.00
#
_symmetry.space_group_name_H-M   'P 1'
#
loop_
_entity.id
_entity.type
_entity.pdbx_description
1 polymer ?
#
loop_
_entity_poly.entity_id
_entity_poly.type
_entity_poly.pdbx_seq_one_letter_code
_entity_poly.pdbx_strand_id
1 'polypeptide(L)'
;KLSFLFATKLSSSEAHWHRWDSQLGFPVGTGWHHIAIAYRFGDPKSIRGWVNGDPTQGSWSYGGETTEPPVVDDDEIRIGNGFEGLLDAIAVHRGLLDDKVVASRFHRVGKPRVVKPQPEVMPNLADVPDGRVLVQLSAGLPAHDRWLNEGEPWPTESARWVGDSFLLPRIPLHFDAWGIRDAWNAPVLLRMAGDVELPPGTHRFLMRGRALGRLWINGKVVARTQPITGRPPDGEERIIPIAEPPLAGVRVHGYRQQEVFGEATIEPRDSGKSRVVLELVVGGKGHRTETGEVCVAMLSADGKSYNVLVGQAFCLSKNTENRLEACSTLPLTDAAIEPALSDMEESLTEFDDRRRRRAAATQDAFWQQRHELARAWVKENPAPQPPDGSHPIDDFIASKIDRAIAASAGADARQAEHFHGTILPILRENCFRCHGEKDKGGLKLDSREAALKAGDSEIPAVVPGDLEASELIVRIRAGDMPPTEDGLSKQQIELLEQWVKDGAPWPAPPVTESDVTLSPVVGDEAFLRRVYLDTVGVPPTADEARAFLGESPFVPRKEPDGTTQLSRSERRQRLIEELLDDDRFADGWMNFWLDLL
;
A
#
# COMPACT_ATOMS: atom_id res chain seq x y z
N LYS A 1 12.31 -26.28 11.67
CA LYS A 1 13.43 -27.03 11.04
C LYS A 1 14.67 -26.83 11.91
N LEU A 2 15.63 -27.76 11.89
CA LEU A 2 16.92 -27.55 12.55
C LEU A 2 17.74 -26.57 11.68
N SER A 3 18.31 -25.56 12.32
CA SER A 3 19.17 -24.58 11.67
C SER A 3 20.51 -24.53 12.38
N PHE A 4 21.59 -24.37 11.65
CA PHE A 4 22.94 -24.22 12.18
C PHE A 4 23.61 -23.03 11.54
N LEU A 5 24.08 -22.10 12.36
CA LEU A 5 24.67 -20.85 11.92
C LEU A 5 26.04 -20.64 12.58
N PHE A 6 27.02 -20.26 11.77
CA PHE A 6 28.32 -19.78 12.20
C PHE A 6 28.82 -18.67 11.27
N ALA A 7 29.88 -17.97 11.67
CA ALA A 7 30.51 -16.92 10.87
C ALA A 7 31.96 -17.24 10.50
N THR A 8 32.38 -16.82 9.31
CA THR A 8 33.81 -16.69 8.92
C THR A 8 34.22 -15.22 9.04
N LYS A 9 35.44 -14.89 8.59
CA LYS A 9 35.99 -13.54 8.74
C LYS A 9 35.06 -12.50 8.13
N LEU A 10 34.77 -11.45 8.90
CA LEU A 10 33.83 -10.40 8.51
C LEU A 10 34.09 -9.88 7.09
N SER A 11 33.03 -9.84 6.28
CA SER A 11 33.02 -9.25 4.94
C SER A 11 32.06 -8.06 4.89
N SER A 12 32.23 -7.17 3.90
CA SER A 12 31.32 -6.03 3.67
C SER A 12 29.88 -6.44 3.28
N SER A 13 29.64 -7.72 3.02
CA SER A 13 28.31 -8.32 2.79
C SER A 13 27.95 -9.34 3.87
N GLU A 14 26.70 -9.83 3.88
CA GLU A 14 26.24 -10.95 4.74
C GLU A 14 26.89 -12.30 4.38
N ALA A 15 27.82 -12.35 3.42
CA ALA A 15 28.48 -13.57 2.97
C ALA A 15 29.40 -14.22 4.03
N HIS A 16 29.72 -13.51 5.12
CA HIS A 16 30.45 -14.08 6.25
C HIS A 16 29.57 -14.97 7.14
N TRP A 17 28.23 -14.90 7.03
CA TRP A 17 27.33 -15.81 7.73
C TRP A 17 27.09 -17.06 6.91
N HIS A 18 27.19 -18.24 7.53
CA HIS A 18 26.95 -19.53 6.89
C HIS A 18 25.85 -20.27 7.64
N ARG A 19 24.65 -20.36 7.03
CA ARG A 19 23.51 -21.07 7.61
C ARG A 19 23.22 -22.35 6.84
N TRP A 20 23.06 -23.44 7.56
CA TRP A 20 22.52 -24.70 7.04
C TRP A 20 21.16 -25.00 7.66
N ASP A 21 20.16 -25.27 6.83
CA ASP A 21 18.81 -25.62 7.25
C ASP A 21 18.46 -27.06 6.85
N SER A 22 17.99 -27.86 7.80
CA SER A 22 17.58 -29.24 7.56
C SER A 22 16.33 -29.35 6.68
N GLN A 23 16.21 -30.45 5.94
CA GLN A 23 15.00 -30.81 5.21
C GLN A 23 13.89 -31.27 6.17
N LEU A 24 14.23 -32.14 7.13
CA LEU A 24 13.32 -32.57 8.17
C LEU A 24 13.14 -31.47 9.23
N GLY A 25 11.99 -31.47 9.87
CA GLY A 25 11.69 -30.63 11.01
C GLY A 25 10.60 -31.28 11.85
N PHE A 26 10.08 -30.54 12.81
CA PHE A 26 8.94 -30.95 13.62
C PHE A 26 7.93 -29.79 13.71
N PRO A 27 6.62 -30.07 13.79
CA PRO A 27 5.62 -29.05 14.03
C PRO A 27 5.74 -28.48 15.45
N VAL A 28 5.43 -27.20 15.60
CA VAL A 28 5.35 -26.53 16.92
C VAL A 28 4.31 -27.24 17.79
N GLY A 29 4.59 -27.37 19.09
CA GLY A 29 3.67 -27.98 20.06
C GLY A 29 3.66 -29.51 20.09
N THR A 30 4.47 -30.20 19.27
CA THR A 30 4.54 -31.68 19.26
C THR A 30 5.40 -32.30 20.37
N GLY A 31 5.77 -31.49 21.36
CA GLY A 31 6.44 -31.89 22.60
C GLY A 31 7.96 -31.76 22.54
N TRP A 32 8.65 -32.60 23.31
CA TRP A 32 10.11 -32.66 23.32
C TRP A 32 10.65 -33.31 22.05
N HIS A 33 11.63 -32.66 21.45
CA HIS A 33 12.33 -33.13 20.25
C HIS A 33 13.81 -33.24 20.52
N HIS A 34 14.41 -34.29 19.97
CA HIS A 34 15.85 -34.42 19.95
C HIS A 34 16.37 -33.88 18.63
N ILE A 35 17.25 -32.89 18.70
CA ILE A 35 17.96 -32.36 17.54
C ILE A 35 19.45 -32.56 17.75
N ALA A 36 20.16 -32.94 16.69
CA ALA A 36 21.60 -33.05 16.71
C ALA A 36 22.18 -32.55 15.40
N ILE A 37 23.38 -31.99 15.46
CA ILE A 37 24.19 -31.65 14.30
C ILE A 37 25.64 -32.05 14.54
N ALA A 38 26.30 -32.51 13.48
CA ALA A 38 27.72 -32.76 13.44
C ALA A 38 28.31 -32.05 12.23
N TYR A 39 29.35 -31.24 12.45
CA TYR A 39 30.01 -30.50 11.39
C TYR A 39 31.51 -30.37 11.68
N ARG A 40 32.32 -30.56 10.64
CA ARG A 40 33.75 -30.29 10.64
C ARG A 40 33.99 -29.01 9.85
N PHE A 41 34.36 -27.95 10.56
CA PHE A 41 34.72 -26.69 9.94
C PHE A 41 35.82 -26.88 8.89
N GLY A 42 35.69 -26.19 7.76
CA GLY A 42 36.55 -26.34 6.60
C GLY A 42 36.19 -27.49 5.65
N ASP A 43 35.25 -28.38 6.02
CA ASP A 43 34.74 -29.46 5.17
C ASP A 43 33.21 -29.39 5.07
N PRO A 44 32.66 -28.63 4.09
CA PRO A 44 31.21 -28.44 3.97
C PRO A 44 30.44 -29.74 3.75
N LYS A 45 31.09 -30.77 3.16
CA LYS A 45 30.48 -32.08 2.91
C LYS A 45 30.33 -32.93 4.17
N SER A 46 30.98 -32.54 5.27
CA SER A 46 30.91 -33.24 6.55
C SER A 46 29.60 -33.02 7.31
N ILE A 47 28.80 -32.01 6.94
CA ILE A 47 27.60 -31.65 7.69
C ILE A 47 26.57 -32.78 7.72
N ARG A 48 26.08 -33.12 8.91
CA ARG A 48 25.03 -34.10 9.15
C ARG A 48 24.08 -33.58 10.22
N GLY A 49 22.78 -33.61 9.97
CA GLY A 49 21.75 -33.26 10.94
C GLY A 49 20.88 -34.45 11.29
N TRP A 50 20.30 -34.46 12.49
CA TRP A 50 19.30 -35.42 12.92
C TRP A 50 18.13 -34.74 13.61
N VAL A 51 16.93 -35.25 13.35
CA VAL A 51 15.69 -34.82 14.01
C VAL A 51 14.99 -36.06 14.54
N ASN A 52 14.79 -36.13 15.86
CA ASN A 52 14.22 -37.28 16.58
C ASN A 52 14.93 -38.60 16.25
N GLY A 53 16.27 -38.55 16.10
CA GLY A 53 17.10 -39.71 15.77
C GLY A 53 17.19 -40.05 14.28
N ASP A 54 16.33 -39.45 13.44
CA ASP A 54 16.36 -39.69 12.00
C ASP A 54 17.34 -38.74 11.30
N PRO A 55 18.26 -39.25 10.46
CA PRO A 55 19.21 -38.42 9.73
C PRO A 55 18.50 -37.57 8.67
N THR A 56 18.99 -36.36 8.44
CA THR A 56 18.43 -35.42 7.47
C THR A 56 19.51 -34.65 6.72
N GLN A 57 19.29 -34.48 5.42
CA GLN A 57 20.04 -33.56 4.57
C GLN A 57 19.52 -32.13 4.74
N GLY A 58 20.18 -31.16 4.13
CA GLY A 58 19.79 -29.76 4.23
C GLY A 58 20.39 -28.91 3.12
N SER A 59 20.10 -27.62 3.17
CA SER A 59 20.53 -26.63 2.19
C SER A 59 21.23 -25.48 2.88
N TRP A 60 22.27 -24.95 2.23
CA TRP A 60 22.98 -23.76 2.71
C TRP A 60 22.32 -22.47 2.20
N SER A 61 22.40 -21.40 3.00
CA SER A 61 22.00 -20.03 2.64
C SER A 61 23.02 -19.00 3.15
N TYR A 62 22.86 -17.72 2.77
CA TYR A 62 23.84 -16.64 2.98
C TYR A 62 25.16 -16.91 2.25
N GLY A 63 26.30 -16.93 2.95
CA GLY A 63 27.62 -17.25 2.42
C GLY A 63 27.76 -18.67 1.89
N GLY A 64 26.79 -19.55 2.17
CA GLY A 64 26.74 -20.88 1.57
C GLY A 64 27.74 -21.88 2.17
N GLU A 65 28.12 -22.88 1.37
CA GLU A 65 29.19 -23.83 1.70
C GLU A 65 30.54 -23.10 1.76
N THR A 66 31.35 -23.39 2.79
CA THR A 66 32.67 -22.76 2.93
C THR A 66 33.74 -23.72 3.40
N THR A 67 34.97 -23.48 2.97
CA THR A 67 36.19 -24.14 3.47
C THR A 67 36.98 -23.26 4.42
N GLU A 68 36.52 -22.02 4.64
CA GLU A 68 37.14 -21.11 5.59
C GLU A 68 36.88 -21.55 7.03
N PRO A 69 37.86 -21.36 7.93
CA PRO A 69 37.66 -21.62 9.35
C PRO A 69 36.67 -20.61 9.95
N PRO A 70 35.92 -20.99 10.99
CA PRO A 70 35.10 -20.05 11.73
C PRO A 70 35.99 -19.03 12.44
N VAL A 71 35.46 -17.84 12.67
CA VAL A 71 36.10 -16.89 13.60
C VAL A 71 35.94 -17.44 15.01
N VAL A 72 37.02 -17.38 15.80
CA VAL A 72 37.04 -17.81 17.20
C VAL A 72 37.27 -16.57 18.05
N ASP A 73 36.21 -15.82 18.30
CA ASP A 73 36.19 -14.57 19.07
C ASP A 73 35.15 -14.59 20.21
N ASP A 74 34.85 -15.80 20.74
CA ASP A 74 33.78 -16.08 21.71
C ASP A 74 32.34 -15.90 21.17
N ASP A 75 32.18 -15.77 19.84
CA ASP A 75 30.86 -15.69 19.20
C ASP A 75 29.99 -16.96 19.39
N GLU A 76 28.68 -16.74 19.48
CA GLU A 76 27.67 -17.78 19.72
C GLU A 76 27.51 -18.71 18.50
N ILE A 77 27.72 -20.02 18.68
CA ILE A 77 27.19 -21.03 17.75
C ILE A 77 25.69 -21.15 17.99
N ARG A 78 24.87 -20.88 16.96
CA ARG A 78 23.42 -21.00 17.05
C ARG A 78 22.92 -22.30 16.42
N ILE A 79 22.21 -23.08 17.23
CA ILE A 79 21.52 -24.31 16.81
C ILE A 79 20.02 -24.12 17.07
N GLY A 80 19.23 -24.13 15.99
CA GLY A 80 17.79 -23.88 16.01
C GLY A 80 17.40 -22.56 15.35
N ASN A 81 16.12 -22.40 15.03
CA ASN A 81 15.58 -21.17 14.47
C ASN A 81 14.26 -20.82 15.18
N GLY A 82 14.29 -19.78 16.03
CA GLY A 82 13.09 -19.22 16.64
C GLY A 82 12.27 -20.21 17.48
N PHE A 83 12.91 -21.22 18.07
CA PHE A 83 12.20 -22.15 18.95
C PHE A 83 11.95 -21.47 20.31
N GLU A 84 10.68 -21.19 20.62
CA GLU A 84 10.26 -20.87 21.98
C GLU A 84 9.97 -22.18 22.73
N GLY A 85 10.76 -22.47 23.76
CA GLY A 85 10.65 -23.71 24.51
C GLY A 85 11.68 -23.82 25.63
N LEU A 86 11.65 -24.96 26.32
CA LEU A 86 12.65 -25.32 27.33
C LEU A 86 13.72 -26.20 26.71
N LEU A 87 14.91 -26.21 27.31
CA LEU A 87 15.99 -27.15 27.01
C LEU A 87 16.04 -28.20 28.12
N ASP A 88 15.94 -29.47 27.76
CA ASP A 88 16.00 -30.58 28.72
C ASP A 88 17.46 -31.01 28.97
N ALA A 89 18.20 -31.29 27.89
CA ALA A 89 19.60 -31.69 27.96
C ALA A 89 20.40 -31.21 26.74
N ILE A 90 21.67 -30.86 26.97
CA ILE A 90 22.64 -30.52 25.93
C ILE A 90 23.90 -31.37 26.14
N ALA A 91 24.44 -31.93 25.06
CA ALA A 91 25.71 -32.63 25.06
C ALA A 91 26.56 -32.16 23.88
N VAL A 92 27.84 -31.87 24.14
CA VAL A 92 28.81 -31.47 23.12
C VAL A 92 29.88 -32.55 23.00
N HIS A 93 30.17 -32.97 21.76
CA HIS A 93 31.15 -34.00 21.47
C HIS A 93 32.29 -33.43 20.62
N ARG A 94 33.53 -33.79 20.95
CA ARG A 94 34.74 -33.38 20.21
C ARG A 94 35.02 -34.25 18.98
N GLY A 95 34.10 -35.14 18.60
CA GLY A 95 34.23 -36.04 17.46
C GLY A 95 32.89 -36.24 16.76
N LEU A 96 32.94 -36.56 15.47
CA LEU A 96 31.76 -36.89 14.68
C LEU A 96 31.14 -38.19 15.21
N LEU A 97 29.86 -38.14 15.57
CA LEU A 97 29.09 -39.32 15.91
C LEU A 97 28.42 -39.87 14.65
N ASP A 98 28.33 -41.20 14.54
CA ASP A 98 27.61 -41.85 13.44
C ASP A 98 26.09 -41.87 13.68
N ASP A 99 25.34 -42.18 12.63
CA ASP A 99 23.86 -42.22 12.65
C ASP A 99 23.32 -43.19 13.71
N LYS A 100 23.97 -44.34 13.92
CA LYS A 100 23.52 -45.35 14.87
C LYS A 100 23.64 -44.85 16.31
N VAL A 101 24.75 -44.18 16.63
CA VAL A 101 24.99 -43.59 17.95
C VAL A 101 23.97 -42.48 18.21
N VAL A 102 23.74 -41.56 17.27
CA VAL A 102 22.78 -40.47 17.45
C VAL A 102 21.34 -41.01 17.57
N ALA A 103 20.95 -41.97 16.74
CA ALA A 103 19.64 -42.62 16.82
C ALA A 103 19.43 -43.34 18.15
N SER A 104 20.44 -44.06 18.66
CA SER A 104 20.34 -44.79 19.95
C SER A 104 20.14 -43.88 21.15
N ARG A 105 20.53 -42.60 21.04
CA ARG A 105 20.40 -41.61 22.12
C ARG A 105 19.06 -40.88 22.12
N PHE A 106 18.32 -40.97 21.03
CA PHE A 106 16.94 -40.48 21.04
C PHE A 106 16.06 -41.44 21.84
N HIS A 107 15.68 -41.02 23.03
CA HIS A 107 14.73 -41.75 23.86
C HIS A 107 13.51 -40.89 24.14
N ARG A 108 12.41 -41.17 23.43
CA ARG A 108 11.13 -40.50 23.70
C ARG A 108 10.33 -41.30 24.72
N VAL A 109 10.04 -40.67 25.86
CA VAL A 109 9.08 -41.20 26.83
C VAL A 109 7.66 -40.84 26.37
N GLY A 110 6.83 -41.87 26.15
CA GLY A 110 5.45 -41.72 25.69
C GLY A 110 5.27 -41.75 24.17
N LYS A 111 4.02 -41.76 23.72
CA LYS A 111 3.69 -41.75 22.28
C LYS A 111 4.01 -40.39 21.66
N PRO A 112 4.24 -40.34 20.33
CA PRO A 112 4.31 -39.08 19.62
C PRO A 112 3.10 -38.19 19.92
N ARG A 113 3.35 -36.96 20.35
CA ARG A 113 2.29 -35.95 20.47
C ARG A 113 1.94 -35.57 19.04
N VAL A 114 0.80 -36.05 18.57
CA VAL A 114 0.27 -35.74 17.24
C VAL A 114 -0.45 -34.41 17.36
N VAL A 115 -0.18 -33.50 16.42
CA VAL A 115 -0.99 -32.29 16.25
C VAL A 115 -2.41 -32.73 15.91
N LYS A 116 -3.36 -32.44 16.80
CA LYS A 116 -4.77 -32.72 16.57
C LYS A 116 -5.49 -31.42 16.22
N PRO A 117 -6.29 -31.39 15.14
CA PRO A 117 -7.19 -30.26 14.88
C PRO A 117 -8.15 -30.08 16.06
N GLN A 118 -8.53 -28.83 16.35
CA GLN A 118 -9.60 -28.58 17.31
C GLN A 118 -10.93 -29.19 16.82
N PRO A 119 -11.82 -29.58 17.74
CA PRO A 119 -13.17 -29.99 17.39
C PRO A 119 -13.86 -28.91 16.57
N GLU A 120 -14.50 -29.34 15.50
CA GLU A 120 -15.25 -28.45 14.64
C GLU A 120 -16.62 -28.18 15.27
N VAL A 121 -16.76 -27.00 15.86
CA VAL A 121 -18.00 -26.51 16.49
C VAL A 121 -18.34 -25.16 15.88
N MET A 122 -19.62 -24.97 15.51
CA MET A 122 -20.09 -23.68 14.98
C MET A 122 -19.83 -22.59 16.04
N PRO A 123 -19.15 -21.49 15.69
CA PRO A 123 -18.81 -20.47 16.66
C PRO A 123 -20.08 -19.74 17.12
N ASN A 124 -20.15 -19.45 18.41
CA ASN A 124 -21.19 -18.60 18.98
C ASN A 124 -20.72 -17.15 19.01
N LEU A 125 -21.12 -16.35 18.03
CA LEU A 125 -20.84 -14.92 18.01
C LEU A 125 -21.84 -14.21 18.92
N ALA A 126 -21.32 -13.48 19.91
CA ALA A 126 -22.13 -12.62 20.77
C ALA A 126 -22.67 -11.42 20.01
N ASP A 127 -23.89 -11.01 20.34
CA ASP A 127 -24.53 -9.78 19.86
C ASP A 127 -24.72 -9.71 18.34
N VAL A 128 -25.12 -10.82 17.71
CA VAL A 128 -25.63 -10.80 16.33
C VAL A 128 -26.95 -10.02 16.30
N PRO A 129 -27.05 -8.85 15.64
CA PRO A 129 -28.26 -8.05 15.67
C PRO A 129 -29.38 -8.70 14.87
N ASP A 130 -30.62 -8.60 15.36
CA ASP A 130 -31.77 -9.12 14.63
C ASP A 130 -31.92 -8.41 13.28
N GLY A 131 -32.18 -9.19 12.24
CA GLY A 131 -32.34 -8.69 10.87
C GLY A 131 -31.07 -8.20 10.17
N ARG A 132 -29.89 -8.39 10.78
CA ARG A 132 -28.60 -7.93 10.23
C ARG A 132 -27.59 -9.07 10.15
N VAL A 133 -26.49 -8.81 9.44
CA VAL A 133 -25.34 -9.74 9.37
C VAL A 133 -24.14 -9.10 10.06
N LEU A 134 -23.72 -9.72 11.15
CA LEU A 134 -22.52 -9.36 11.89
C LEU A 134 -21.27 -9.84 11.14
N VAL A 135 -20.29 -8.97 10.94
CA VAL A 135 -18.97 -9.30 10.43
C VAL A 135 -17.91 -9.05 11.51
N GLN A 136 -17.33 -10.12 12.02
CA GLN A 136 -16.26 -10.11 13.02
C GLN A 136 -14.91 -10.43 12.34
N LEU A 137 -13.89 -9.64 12.66
CA LEU A 137 -12.51 -9.84 12.20
C LEU A 137 -11.60 -10.06 13.39
N SER A 138 -10.81 -11.13 13.37
CA SER A 138 -9.81 -11.42 14.41
C SER A 138 -8.46 -11.73 13.76
N ALA A 139 -7.52 -10.80 13.89
CA ALA A 139 -6.20 -10.89 13.28
C ALA A 139 -5.24 -11.76 14.09
N GLY A 140 -4.21 -12.32 13.44
CA GLY A 140 -3.16 -13.09 14.12
C GLY A 140 -3.46 -14.58 14.29
N LEU A 141 -4.12 -15.22 13.31
CA LEU A 141 -4.18 -16.68 13.29
C LEU A 141 -2.78 -17.31 13.12
N PRO A 142 -2.50 -18.49 13.70
CA PRO A 142 -1.18 -19.11 13.59
C PRO A 142 -0.89 -19.70 12.19
N ALA A 143 -1.93 -19.93 11.37
CA ALA A 143 -1.80 -20.54 10.05
C ALA A 143 -2.90 -20.05 9.11
N HIS A 144 -2.56 -19.93 7.82
CA HIS A 144 -3.49 -19.49 6.77
C HIS A 144 -4.15 -20.66 6.03
N ASP A 145 -3.53 -21.83 6.09
CA ASP A 145 -3.84 -23.01 5.29
C ASP A 145 -4.56 -24.12 6.08
N ARG A 146 -4.82 -23.89 7.37
CA ARG A 146 -5.52 -24.82 8.26
C ARG A 146 -6.29 -24.10 9.36
N TRP A 147 -7.23 -24.82 9.97
CA TRP A 147 -7.86 -24.42 11.23
C TRP A 147 -6.93 -24.64 12.43
N LEU A 148 -7.34 -24.14 13.59
CA LEU A 148 -6.58 -24.26 14.83
C LEU A 148 -6.40 -25.72 15.26
N ASN A 149 -5.25 -25.99 15.89
CA ASN A 149 -4.97 -27.24 16.57
C ASN A 149 -5.32 -27.15 18.06
N GLU A 150 -5.50 -28.30 18.71
CA GLU A 150 -5.68 -28.39 20.16
C GLU A 150 -4.58 -27.61 20.90
N GLY A 151 -4.99 -26.67 21.75
CA GLY A 151 -4.08 -25.80 22.53
C GLY A 151 -3.74 -24.46 21.88
N GLU A 152 -4.01 -24.25 20.58
CA GLU A 152 -3.87 -22.93 19.97
C GLU A 152 -5.07 -22.03 20.35
N PRO A 153 -4.86 -20.82 20.89
CA PRO A 153 -5.96 -19.94 21.24
C PRO A 153 -6.59 -19.30 20.00
N TRP A 154 -7.89 -18.99 20.07
CA TRP A 154 -8.52 -18.12 19.09
C TRP A 154 -8.01 -16.68 19.25
N PRO A 155 -7.72 -15.96 18.15
CA PRO A 155 -7.33 -14.56 18.22
C PRO A 155 -8.45 -13.68 18.79
N THR A 156 -8.05 -12.56 19.38
CA THR A 156 -8.99 -11.54 19.89
C THR A 156 -9.64 -10.77 18.75
N GLU A 157 -10.90 -10.40 18.93
CA GLU A 157 -11.63 -9.54 18.00
C GLU A 157 -10.88 -8.22 17.79
N SER A 158 -10.55 -7.94 16.54
CA SER A 158 -9.82 -6.74 16.11
C SER A 158 -10.75 -5.68 15.54
N ALA A 159 -11.84 -6.11 14.90
CA ALA A 159 -12.88 -5.22 14.39
C ALA A 159 -14.22 -5.93 14.25
N ARG A 160 -15.28 -5.14 14.28
CA ARG A 160 -16.66 -5.57 14.11
C ARG A 160 -17.42 -4.57 13.24
N TRP A 161 -18.07 -5.07 12.20
CA TRP A 161 -18.94 -4.32 11.30
C TRP A 161 -20.28 -5.05 11.17
N VAL A 162 -21.34 -4.34 10.79
CA VAL A 162 -22.68 -4.92 10.63
C VAL A 162 -23.23 -4.49 9.28
N GLY A 163 -23.52 -5.49 8.44
CA GLY A 163 -24.16 -5.34 7.14
C GLY A 163 -25.58 -5.90 7.14
N ASP A 164 -26.17 -5.98 5.96
CA ASP A 164 -27.55 -6.43 5.77
C ASP A 164 -27.64 -7.82 5.13
N SER A 165 -26.54 -8.32 4.57
CA SER A 165 -26.51 -9.58 3.85
C SER A 165 -25.19 -10.32 4.00
N PHE A 166 -25.19 -11.59 3.58
CA PHE A 166 -23.99 -12.40 3.43
C PHE A 166 -23.28 -12.07 2.11
N LEU A 167 -23.05 -10.78 1.87
CA LEU A 167 -22.24 -10.22 0.79
C LEU A 167 -21.17 -9.32 1.42
N LEU A 168 -19.95 -9.37 0.92
CA LEU A 168 -18.87 -8.49 1.39
C LEU A 168 -17.87 -8.23 0.26
N PRO A 169 -17.72 -6.99 -0.25
CA PRO A 169 -16.75 -6.66 -1.29
C PRO A 169 -15.30 -6.80 -0.80
N ARG A 170 -15.06 -6.37 0.44
CA ARG A 170 -13.76 -6.39 1.10
C ARG A 170 -13.92 -6.38 2.62
N ILE A 171 -12.86 -6.75 3.33
CA ILE A 171 -12.80 -6.49 4.77
C ILE A 171 -12.53 -4.99 5.04
N PRO A 172 -13.01 -4.45 6.19
CA PRO A 172 -12.57 -3.16 6.71
C PRO A 172 -11.04 -2.96 6.68
N LEU A 173 -10.60 -1.71 6.53
CA LEU A 173 -9.19 -1.37 6.53
C LEU A 173 -8.61 -1.41 7.95
N HIS A 174 -7.29 -1.60 8.03
CA HIS A 174 -6.53 -1.49 9.27
C HIS A 174 -5.75 -0.17 9.28
N PHE A 175 -5.64 0.43 10.46
CA PHE A 175 -4.94 1.70 10.68
C PHE A 175 -4.03 1.56 11.89
N ASP A 176 -2.85 2.17 11.81
CA ASP A 176 -1.93 2.28 12.95
C ASP A 176 -2.41 3.35 13.95
N ALA A 177 -1.62 3.58 15.01
CA ALA A 177 -1.93 4.58 16.05
C ALA A 177 -1.89 6.05 15.58
N TRP A 178 -1.44 6.30 14.34
CA TRP A 178 -1.46 7.61 13.70
C TRP A 178 -2.66 7.78 12.76
N GLY A 179 -3.48 6.75 12.60
CA GLY A 179 -4.56 6.71 11.60
C GLY A 179 -4.03 6.57 10.17
N ILE A 180 -2.79 6.12 10.00
CA ILE A 180 -2.22 5.80 8.71
C ILE A 180 -2.66 4.38 8.37
N ARG A 181 -3.05 4.17 7.11
CA ARG A 181 -3.45 2.83 6.64
C ARG A 181 -2.26 1.89 6.77
N ASP A 182 -2.50 0.76 7.44
CA ASP A 182 -1.48 -0.27 7.69
C ASP A 182 -2.00 -1.64 7.25
N ALA A 183 -1.11 -2.61 7.13
CA ALA A 183 -1.46 -3.99 6.87
C ALA A 183 -2.16 -4.60 8.09
N TRP A 184 -3.10 -5.51 7.84
CA TRP A 184 -3.62 -6.39 8.87
C TRP A 184 -2.52 -7.35 9.36
N ASN A 185 -2.52 -7.70 10.64
CA ASN A 185 -1.74 -8.82 11.18
C ASN A 185 -2.33 -10.16 10.67
N ALA A 186 -2.03 -10.49 9.41
CA ALA A 186 -2.53 -11.66 8.72
C ALA A 186 -1.88 -12.96 9.26
N PRO A 187 -2.58 -14.10 9.22
CA PRO A 187 -3.90 -14.34 8.64
C PRO A 187 -5.04 -13.81 9.54
N VAL A 188 -6.10 -13.31 8.91
CA VAL A 188 -7.26 -12.74 9.59
C VAL A 188 -8.42 -13.71 9.53
N LEU A 189 -8.98 -14.07 10.69
CA LEU A 189 -10.22 -14.82 10.77
C LEU A 189 -11.40 -13.87 10.52
N LEU A 190 -12.08 -14.04 9.39
CA LEU A 190 -13.36 -13.41 9.09
C LEU A 190 -14.49 -14.34 9.52
N ARG A 191 -15.46 -13.81 10.26
CA ARG A 191 -16.71 -14.50 10.57
C ARG A 191 -17.90 -13.63 10.20
N MET A 192 -18.80 -14.14 9.38
CA MET A 192 -20.09 -13.50 9.11
C MET A 192 -21.19 -14.32 9.78
N ALA A 193 -22.09 -13.71 10.55
CA ALA A 193 -23.17 -14.41 11.24
C ALA A 193 -24.48 -13.63 11.19
N GLY A 194 -25.59 -14.34 11.01
CA GLY A 194 -26.94 -13.77 10.94
C GLY A 194 -28.00 -14.83 11.20
N ASP A 195 -29.15 -14.41 11.70
CA ASP A 195 -30.34 -15.25 11.84
C ASP A 195 -31.27 -15.00 10.65
N VAL A 196 -31.30 -15.95 9.71
CA VAL A 196 -31.92 -15.81 8.38
C VAL A 196 -33.21 -16.62 8.31
N GLU A 197 -34.25 -16.07 7.70
CA GLU A 197 -35.49 -16.79 7.40
C GLU A 197 -35.25 -17.79 6.25
N LEU A 198 -35.23 -19.08 6.59
CA LEU A 198 -35.07 -20.16 5.62
C LEU A 198 -36.33 -21.03 5.64
N PRO A 199 -37.02 -21.25 4.51
CA PRO A 199 -38.20 -22.10 4.47
C PRO A 199 -37.87 -23.53 4.92
N PRO A 200 -38.79 -24.26 5.58
CA PRO A 200 -38.60 -25.68 5.84
C PRO A 200 -38.38 -26.48 4.55
N GLY A 201 -37.50 -27.48 4.59
CA GLY A 201 -37.16 -28.32 3.43
C GLY A 201 -35.66 -28.36 3.11
N THR A 202 -35.31 -29.10 2.07
CA THR A 202 -33.93 -29.21 1.60
C THR A 202 -33.61 -28.11 0.59
N HIS A 203 -32.58 -27.32 0.88
CA HIS A 203 -32.15 -26.21 0.04
C HIS A 203 -30.69 -26.37 -0.36
N ARG A 204 -30.38 -25.90 -1.57
CA ARG A 204 -29.01 -25.82 -2.08
C ARG A 204 -28.45 -24.42 -1.88
N PHE A 205 -27.26 -24.35 -1.31
CA PHE A 205 -26.53 -23.14 -1.02
C PHE A 205 -25.29 -23.03 -1.91
N LEU A 206 -24.94 -21.80 -2.26
CA LEU A 206 -23.73 -21.40 -2.94
C LEU A 206 -22.90 -20.56 -1.97
N MET A 207 -21.61 -20.84 -1.86
CA MET A 207 -20.64 -20.08 -1.10
C MET A 207 -19.50 -19.66 -2.03
N ARG A 208 -19.17 -18.36 -2.01
CA ARG A 208 -18.03 -17.79 -2.71
C ARG A 208 -17.02 -17.19 -1.74
N GLY A 209 -15.74 -17.47 -1.97
CA GLY A 209 -14.63 -16.92 -1.19
C GLY A 209 -13.28 -17.35 -1.76
N ARG A 210 -12.21 -16.61 -1.47
CA ARG A 210 -10.86 -16.94 -2.00
C ARG A 210 -10.10 -17.97 -1.18
N ALA A 211 -10.30 -18.00 0.13
CA ALA A 211 -9.42 -18.69 1.06
C ALA A 211 -10.09 -19.85 1.80
N LEU A 212 -9.36 -20.49 2.72
CA LEU A 212 -9.88 -21.58 3.55
C LEU A 212 -11.14 -21.11 4.27
N GLY A 213 -12.23 -21.86 4.11
CA GLY A 213 -13.51 -21.42 4.60
C GLY A 213 -14.50 -22.55 4.81
N ARG A 214 -15.49 -22.28 5.66
CA ARG A 214 -16.60 -23.19 5.93
C ARG A 214 -17.89 -22.41 6.21
N LEU A 215 -18.98 -22.91 5.64
CA LEU A 215 -20.33 -22.40 5.86
C LEU A 215 -21.07 -23.32 6.83
N TRP A 216 -21.68 -22.72 7.84
CA TRP A 216 -22.48 -23.37 8.85
C TRP A 216 -23.93 -22.97 8.75
N ILE A 217 -24.82 -23.95 8.90
CA ILE A 217 -26.26 -23.71 9.08
C ILE A 217 -26.71 -24.56 10.27
N ASN A 218 -27.25 -23.91 11.30
CA ASN A 218 -27.79 -24.57 12.49
C ASN A 218 -26.83 -25.60 13.13
N GLY A 219 -25.54 -25.27 13.20
CA GLY A 219 -24.51 -26.10 13.82
C GLY A 219 -23.87 -27.17 12.92
N LYS A 220 -24.31 -27.30 11.66
CA LYS A 220 -23.76 -28.25 10.69
C LYS A 220 -22.98 -27.52 9.60
N VAL A 221 -21.82 -28.04 9.20
CA VAL A 221 -21.09 -27.54 8.03
C VAL A 221 -21.79 -28.00 6.76
N VAL A 222 -22.10 -27.03 5.89
CA VAL A 222 -22.85 -27.21 4.64
C VAL A 222 -21.93 -27.15 3.43
N ALA A 223 -20.92 -26.26 3.43
CA ALA A 223 -19.98 -26.11 2.32
C ALA A 223 -18.57 -25.74 2.84
N ARG A 224 -17.54 -25.99 2.02
CA ARG A 224 -16.13 -25.67 2.33
C ARG A 224 -15.38 -25.18 1.11
N THR A 225 -14.49 -24.23 1.32
CA THR A 225 -13.45 -23.82 0.37
C THR A 225 -12.09 -24.31 0.84
N GLN A 226 -11.15 -24.43 -0.09
CA GLN A 226 -9.78 -24.87 0.13
C GLN A 226 -8.86 -23.71 0.50
N PRO A 227 -7.72 -23.96 1.17
CA PRO A 227 -6.71 -22.94 1.39
C PRO A 227 -6.05 -22.48 0.08
N ILE A 228 -5.60 -21.23 0.05
CA ILE A 228 -4.76 -20.72 -1.05
C ILE A 228 -3.37 -21.32 -0.88
N THR A 229 -2.93 -22.13 -1.86
CA THR A 229 -1.64 -22.83 -1.82
C THR A 229 -0.71 -22.49 -2.99
N GLY A 230 -1.23 -21.81 -4.02
CA GLY A 230 -0.46 -21.40 -5.20
C GLY A 230 0.29 -20.08 -5.00
N ARG A 231 1.34 -19.84 -5.80
CA ARG A 231 2.06 -18.56 -5.79
C ARG A 231 1.09 -17.39 -6.06
N PRO A 232 1.25 -16.25 -5.37
CA PRO A 232 0.53 -15.02 -5.70
C PRO A 232 0.76 -14.65 -7.16
N PRO A 233 -0.19 -13.95 -7.80
CA PRO A 233 0.00 -13.51 -9.16
C PRO A 233 1.25 -12.63 -9.30
N ASP A 234 2.11 -12.91 -10.27
CA ASP A 234 3.28 -12.08 -10.61
C ASP A 234 3.10 -11.31 -11.93
N GLY A 235 1.93 -11.44 -12.57
CA GLY A 235 1.61 -10.76 -13.83
C GLY A 235 2.08 -11.52 -15.07
N GLU A 236 2.79 -12.64 -14.90
CA GLU A 236 3.20 -13.53 -15.99
C GLU A 236 2.23 -14.71 -16.19
N GLU A 237 1.10 -14.73 -15.47
CA GLU A 237 0.10 -15.76 -15.64
C GLU A 237 -0.54 -15.74 -17.02
N ARG A 238 -0.88 -16.93 -17.53
CA ARG A 238 -1.78 -17.03 -18.68
C ARG A 238 -3.12 -16.38 -18.32
N ILE A 239 -3.67 -15.61 -19.27
CA ILE A 239 -5.02 -15.07 -19.19
C ILE A 239 -5.98 -16.23 -18.91
N ILE A 240 -6.64 -16.17 -17.75
CA ILE A 240 -7.63 -17.17 -17.35
C ILE A 240 -8.97 -16.74 -17.95
N PRO A 241 -9.68 -17.63 -18.68
CA PRO A 241 -11.02 -17.34 -19.15
C PRO A 241 -11.94 -16.92 -18.01
N ILE A 242 -12.89 -16.04 -18.32
CA ILE A 242 -13.97 -15.70 -17.39
C ILE A 242 -14.70 -17.00 -17.01
N ALA A 243 -14.97 -17.19 -15.72
CA ALA A 243 -15.64 -18.38 -15.25
C ALA A 243 -17.06 -18.50 -15.82
N GLU A 244 -17.49 -19.73 -16.09
CA GLU A 244 -18.87 -19.98 -16.49
C GLU A 244 -19.78 -19.84 -15.26
N PRO A 245 -20.88 -19.07 -15.35
CA PRO A 245 -21.80 -18.92 -14.24
C PRO A 245 -22.58 -20.23 -14.01
N PRO A 246 -22.98 -20.53 -12.77
CA PRO A 246 -23.65 -21.79 -12.44
C PRO A 246 -25.07 -21.91 -13.02
N LEU A 247 -25.70 -20.78 -13.35
CA LEU A 247 -26.97 -20.67 -14.05
C LEU A 247 -26.93 -19.44 -14.97
N ALA A 248 -27.75 -19.44 -16.02
CA ALA A 248 -27.87 -18.29 -16.92
C ALA A 248 -28.28 -17.03 -16.15
N GLY A 249 -27.57 -15.91 -16.36
CA GLY A 249 -27.84 -14.63 -15.72
C GLY A 249 -27.31 -14.48 -14.29
N VAL A 250 -26.72 -15.53 -13.70
CA VAL A 250 -26.04 -15.41 -12.40
C VAL A 250 -24.70 -14.69 -12.60
N ARG A 251 -24.44 -13.69 -11.74
CA ARG A 251 -23.18 -12.94 -11.69
C ARG A 251 -22.00 -13.90 -11.59
N VAL A 252 -21.00 -13.73 -12.43
CA VAL A 252 -19.81 -14.61 -12.45
C VAL A 252 -18.95 -14.39 -11.20
N HIS A 253 -18.30 -15.44 -10.68
CA HIS A 253 -17.39 -15.29 -9.55
C HIS A 253 -16.07 -14.61 -9.96
N GLY A 254 -15.44 -13.90 -9.03
CA GLY A 254 -14.19 -13.20 -9.30
C GLY A 254 -13.00 -14.12 -9.62
N TYR A 255 -11.94 -13.54 -10.19
CA TYR A 255 -10.69 -14.22 -10.49
C TYR A 255 -10.08 -14.90 -9.24
N ARG A 256 -9.73 -16.19 -9.33
CA ARG A 256 -9.21 -17.04 -8.22
C ARG A 256 -10.13 -17.10 -6.98
N GLN A 257 -11.40 -16.75 -7.14
CA GLN A 257 -12.42 -17.02 -6.15
C GLN A 257 -12.94 -18.45 -6.33
N GLN A 258 -13.21 -19.13 -5.22
CA GLN A 258 -13.80 -20.47 -5.24
C GLN A 258 -15.31 -20.33 -5.16
N GLU A 259 -16.03 -21.10 -5.97
CA GLU A 259 -17.47 -21.26 -5.90
C GLU A 259 -17.78 -22.70 -5.51
N VAL A 260 -18.41 -22.88 -4.35
CA VAL A 260 -18.71 -24.20 -3.79
C VAL A 260 -20.18 -24.30 -3.42
N PHE A 261 -20.73 -25.51 -3.54
CA PHE A 261 -22.13 -25.78 -3.26
C PHE A 261 -22.28 -26.70 -2.05
N GLY A 262 -23.38 -26.55 -1.33
CA GLY A 262 -23.75 -27.43 -0.23
C GLY A 262 -25.26 -27.56 -0.12
N GLU A 263 -25.73 -28.61 0.55
CA GLU A 263 -27.16 -28.83 0.80
C GLU A 263 -27.42 -28.85 2.30
N ALA A 264 -28.53 -28.24 2.72
CA ALA A 264 -28.99 -28.32 4.10
C ALA A 264 -30.51 -28.52 4.15
N THR A 265 -30.94 -29.43 5.02
CA THR A 265 -32.36 -29.61 5.37
C THR A 265 -32.70 -28.73 6.56
N ILE A 266 -33.67 -27.84 6.37
CA ILE A 266 -34.17 -26.92 7.37
C ILE A 266 -35.42 -27.54 7.99
N GLU A 267 -35.31 -27.90 9.27
CA GLU A 267 -36.44 -28.36 10.06
C GLU A 267 -37.36 -27.17 10.43
N PRO A 268 -38.68 -27.37 10.54
CA PRO A 268 -39.59 -26.36 11.08
C PRO A 268 -39.13 -25.88 12.46
N ARG A 269 -39.16 -24.56 12.68
CA ARG A 269 -38.72 -23.91 13.93
C ARG A 269 -39.73 -22.86 14.37
N ASP A 270 -39.92 -22.74 15.68
CA ASP A 270 -40.82 -21.75 16.29
C ASP A 270 -40.43 -20.31 15.95
N SER A 271 -39.12 -20.05 15.82
CA SER A 271 -38.59 -18.73 15.44
C SER A 271 -38.72 -18.43 13.94
N GLY A 272 -38.94 -19.43 13.09
CA GLY A 272 -38.83 -19.33 11.62
C GLY A 272 -37.41 -19.04 11.09
N LYS A 273 -36.44 -18.76 11.96
CA LYS A 273 -35.08 -18.34 11.60
C LYS A 273 -34.03 -19.43 11.86
N SER A 274 -33.07 -19.51 10.95
CA SER A 274 -31.90 -20.38 11.03
C SER A 274 -30.62 -19.56 11.25
N ARG A 275 -29.77 -20.00 12.17
CA ARG A 275 -28.46 -19.39 12.37
C ARG A 275 -27.54 -19.80 11.24
N VAL A 276 -27.04 -18.83 10.49
CA VAL A 276 -26.05 -19.00 9.43
C VAL A 276 -24.74 -18.39 9.91
N VAL A 277 -23.63 -19.11 9.75
CA VAL A 277 -22.28 -18.58 10.04
C VAL A 277 -21.33 -18.96 8.92
N LEU A 278 -20.63 -17.98 8.36
CA LEU A 278 -19.52 -18.18 7.44
C LEU A 278 -18.22 -17.89 8.17
N GLU A 279 -17.23 -18.77 8.06
CA GLU A 279 -15.85 -18.51 8.52
C GLU A 279 -14.89 -18.56 7.34
N LEU A 280 -14.01 -17.56 7.20
CA LEU A 280 -12.89 -17.54 6.23
C LEU A 280 -11.57 -17.20 6.94
N VAL A 281 -10.46 -17.80 6.51
CA VAL A 281 -9.10 -17.43 6.91
C VAL A 281 -8.47 -16.60 5.80
N VAL A 282 -8.34 -15.29 6.00
CA VAL A 282 -8.03 -14.32 4.95
C VAL A 282 -6.56 -13.89 5.00
N GLY A 283 -5.87 -13.92 3.86
CA GLY A 283 -4.46 -13.56 3.72
C GLY A 283 -3.51 -14.53 4.42
N GLY A 284 -2.27 -14.10 4.65
CA GLY A 284 -1.24 -14.90 5.32
C GLY A 284 0.07 -14.91 4.55
N LYS A 285 0.90 -15.93 4.77
CA LYS A 285 2.24 -16.00 4.18
C LYS A 285 2.18 -15.92 2.65
N GLY A 286 2.69 -14.83 2.09
CA GLY A 286 2.68 -14.55 0.66
C GLY A 286 1.34 -14.03 0.12
N HIS A 287 0.28 -13.94 0.93
CA HIS A 287 -1.06 -13.60 0.45
C HIS A 287 -1.60 -12.32 1.09
N ARG A 288 -2.05 -11.38 0.25
CA ARG A 288 -2.74 -10.17 0.68
C ARG A 288 -4.03 -10.52 1.43
N THR A 289 -4.45 -9.66 2.35
CA THR A 289 -5.72 -9.78 3.07
C THR A 289 -6.90 -9.36 2.20
N GLU A 290 -7.09 -10.08 1.11
CA GLU A 290 -8.16 -9.87 0.14
C GLU A 290 -9.11 -11.07 0.18
N THR A 291 -10.41 -10.78 0.25
CA THR A 291 -11.45 -11.81 0.30
C THR A 291 -12.04 -12.14 -1.05
N GLY A 292 -11.90 -11.23 -2.03
CA GLY A 292 -12.82 -11.17 -3.16
C GLY A 292 -14.24 -10.79 -2.69
N GLU A 293 -15.21 -10.94 -3.59
CA GLU A 293 -16.63 -10.68 -3.32
C GLU A 293 -17.23 -11.86 -2.53
N VAL A 294 -17.08 -11.88 -1.21
CA VAL A 294 -17.62 -12.97 -0.38
C VAL A 294 -19.13 -13.00 -0.55
N CYS A 295 -19.70 -14.18 -0.81
CA CYS A 295 -21.13 -14.32 -1.02
C CYS A 295 -21.63 -15.67 -0.49
N VAL A 296 -22.77 -15.66 0.21
CA VAL A 296 -23.57 -16.86 0.50
C VAL A 296 -24.96 -16.66 -0.08
N ALA A 297 -25.38 -17.56 -0.95
CA ALA A 297 -26.67 -17.50 -1.63
C ALA A 297 -27.41 -18.85 -1.56
N MET A 298 -28.73 -18.82 -1.71
CA MET A 298 -29.60 -20.00 -1.76
C MET A 298 -30.27 -20.08 -3.13
N LEU A 299 -30.36 -21.29 -3.67
CA LEU A 299 -31.10 -21.56 -4.91
C LEU A 299 -32.59 -21.26 -4.71
N SER A 300 -33.20 -20.54 -5.64
CA SER A 300 -34.63 -20.27 -5.66
C SER A 300 -35.44 -21.56 -5.79
N ALA A 301 -36.69 -21.54 -5.31
CA ALA A 301 -37.58 -22.71 -5.36
C ALA A 301 -37.86 -23.20 -6.80
N ASP A 302 -37.79 -22.33 -7.81
CA ASP A 302 -37.92 -22.69 -9.22
C ASP A 302 -36.62 -23.18 -9.87
N GLY A 303 -35.50 -23.14 -9.13
CA GLY A 303 -34.18 -23.59 -9.59
C GLY A 303 -33.53 -22.68 -10.63
N LYS A 304 -34.02 -21.44 -10.82
CA LYS A 304 -33.58 -20.54 -11.90
C LYS A 304 -32.67 -19.41 -11.46
N SER A 305 -32.58 -19.11 -10.16
CA SER A 305 -31.69 -18.07 -9.64
C SER A 305 -31.07 -18.45 -8.31
N TYR A 306 -29.96 -17.81 -7.96
CA TYR A 306 -29.43 -17.80 -6.60
C TYR A 306 -29.76 -16.45 -5.97
N ASN A 307 -30.25 -16.46 -4.74
CA ASN A 307 -30.51 -15.25 -3.96
C ASN A 307 -29.55 -15.18 -2.78
N VAL A 308 -28.80 -14.09 -2.67
CA VAL A 308 -27.91 -13.81 -1.53
C VAL A 308 -28.74 -13.82 -0.24
N LEU A 309 -28.20 -14.47 0.79
CA LEU A 309 -28.85 -14.50 2.10
C LEU A 309 -28.81 -13.11 2.74
N VAL A 310 -29.96 -12.65 3.19
CA VAL A 310 -30.15 -11.36 3.87
C VAL A 310 -30.53 -11.59 5.33
N GLY A 311 -30.13 -10.69 6.24
CA GLY A 311 -30.51 -10.77 7.65
C GLY A 311 -32.02 -10.58 7.84
N GLN A 312 -32.63 -9.68 7.07
CA GLN A 312 -34.08 -9.49 6.95
C GLN A 312 -34.41 -9.09 5.51
N ALA A 313 -35.60 -9.47 5.03
CA ALA A 313 -36.11 -9.06 3.72
C ALA A 313 -36.29 -7.53 3.64
N PHE A 314 -35.32 -6.82 3.07
CA PHE A 314 -35.42 -5.41 2.69
C PHE A 314 -34.90 -5.22 1.26
N CYS A 315 -35.61 -4.41 0.45
CA CYS A 315 -35.08 -3.98 -0.85
C CYS A 315 -34.20 -2.74 -0.65
N LEU A 316 -33.00 -2.76 -1.24
CA LEU A 316 -32.21 -1.57 -1.55
C LEU A 316 -32.84 -0.91 -2.80
N SER A 317 -33.97 -0.25 -2.63
CA SER A 317 -34.57 0.60 -3.65
C SER A 317 -34.92 1.92 -2.98
N LYS A 318 -34.06 2.93 -3.17
CA LYS A 318 -34.42 4.32 -2.90
C LYS A 318 -35.36 4.77 -4.02
N ASN A 319 -36.65 4.89 -3.75
CA ASN A 319 -37.52 5.65 -4.66
C ASN A 319 -37.20 7.15 -4.56
N THR A 320 -37.71 7.95 -5.50
CA THR A 320 -37.59 9.43 -5.53
C THR A 320 -38.15 10.14 -4.30
N GLU A 321 -38.79 9.42 -3.38
CA GLU A 321 -39.36 9.91 -2.11
C GLU A 321 -38.68 9.31 -0.86
N ASN A 322 -37.53 8.65 -1.01
CA ASN A 322 -36.73 8.14 0.12
C ASN A 322 -37.47 7.12 1.03
N ARG A 323 -38.42 6.34 0.47
CA ARG A 323 -39.15 5.28 1.18
C ARG A 323 -38.72 3.89 0.71
N LEU A 324 -38.34 3.05 1.67
CA LEU A 324 -38.00 1.63 1.49
C LEU A 324 -39.26 0.82 1.13
N GLU A 325 -39.29 0.19 -0.04
CA GLU A 325 -40.27 -0.86 -0.38
C GLU A 325 -39.71 -2.26 -0.08
N ALA A 326 -40.59 -3.20 0.26
CA ALA A 326 -40.22 -4.57 0.60
C ALA A 326 -39.93 -5.41 -0.65
N CYS A 327 -38.67 -5.83 -0.85
CA CYS A 327 -38.33 -6.99 -1.69
C CYS A 327 -37.85 -8.11 -0.79
N SER A 328 -38.33 -9.31 -1.10
CA SER A 328 -38.04 -10.52 -0.35
C SER A 328 -36.69 -11.18 -0.70
N THR A 329 -35.94 -10.66 -1.68
CA THR A 329 -34.76 -11.36 -2.22
C THR A 329 -33.71 -10.40 -2.79
N LEU A 330 -32.43 -10.79 -2.70
CA LEU A 330 -31.30 -10.15 -3.38
C LEU A 330 -30.73 -11.14 -4.43
N PRO A 331 -31.19 -11.10 -5.69
CA PRO A 331 -30.71 -12.00 -6.73
C PRO A 331 -29.21 -11.82 -6.98
N LEU A 332 -28.47 -12.92 -7.17
CA LEU A 332 -27.05 -12.91 -7.51
C LEU A 332 -26.87 -12.61 -9.01
N THR A 333 -27.27 -11.42 -9.44
CA THR A 333 -27.14 -10.89 -10.80
C THR A 333 -26.41 -9.56 -10.76
N ASP A 334 -25.74 -9.15 -11.85
CA ASP A 334 -24.99 -7.89 -11.86
C ASP A 334 -25.89 -6.68 -11.54
N ALA A 335 -27.08 -6.64 -12.15
CA ALA A 335 -28.06 -5.56 -11.95
C ALA A 335 -28.53 -5.40 -10.49
N ALA A 336 -28.55 -6.47 -9.69
CA ALA A 336 -28.95 -6.44 -8.29
C ALA A 336 -27.77 -6.27 -7.34
N ILE A 337 -26.60 -6.83 -7.68
CA ILE A 337 -25.42 -6.87 -6.83
C ILE A 337 -24.61 -5.57 -6.93
N GLU A 338 -24.50 -4.94 -8.10
CA GLU A 338 -23.72 -3.70 -8.25
C GLU A 338 -24.21 -2.56 -7.34
N PRO A 339 -25.51 -2.22 -7.27
CA PRO A 339 -25.99 -1.22 -6.32
C PRO A 339 -25.74 -1.64 -4.86
N ALA A 340 -25.93 -2.93 -4.54
CA ALA A 340 -25.72 -3.44 -3.20
C ALA A 340 -24.25 -3.36 -2.75
N LEU A 341 -23.30 -3.60 -3.67
CA LEU A 341 -21.87 -3.43 -3.40
C LEU A 341 -21.52 -1.95 -3.21
N SER A 342 -22.10 -1.05 -4.01
CA SER A 342 -21.91 0.39 -3.87
C SER A 342 -22.36 0.90 -2.49
N ASP A 343 -23.56 0.53 -2.07
CA ASP A 343 -24.10 0.90 -0.74
C ASP A 343 -23.24 0.32 0.40
N MET A 344 -22.74 -0.92 0.24
CA MET A 344 -21.83 -1.52 1.23
C MET A 344 -20.47 -0.83 1.27
N GLU A 345 -19.93 -0.42 0.14
CA GLU A 345 -18.65 0.28 0.07
C GLU A 345 -18.73 1.66 0.71
N GLU A 346 -19.86 2.38 0.56
CA GLU A 346 -20.13 3.62 1.28
C GLU A 346 -20.14 3.39 2.81
N SER A 347 -20.89 2.37 3.27
CA SER A 347 -20.96 1.99 4.69
C SER A 347 -19.59 1.57 5.28
N LEU A 348 -18.80 0.82 4.52
CA LEU A 348 -17.44 0.43 4.90
C LEU A 348 -16.51 1.64 4.95
N THR A 349 -16.63 2.57 3.99
CA THR A 349 -15.84 3.81 3.96
C THR A 349 -16.11 4.66 5.19
N GLU A 350 -17.39 4.85 5.56
CA GLU A 350 -17.72 5.56 6.79
C GLU A 350 -17.18 4.85 8.05
N PHE A 351 -17.26 3.51 8.07
CA PHE A 351 -16.73 2.72 9.17
C PHE A 351 -15.22 2.87 9.30
N ASP A 352 -14.50 2.80 8.19
CA ASP A 352 -13.05 2.97 8.12
C ASP A 352 -12.65 4.39 8.53
N ASP A 353 -13.38 5.42 8.11
CA ASP A 353 -13.13 6.79 8.53
C ASP A 353 -13.30 7.00 10.04
N ARG A 354 -14.36 6.42 10.63
CA ARG A 354 -14.57 6.45 12.08
C ARG A 354 -13.43 5.72 12.81
N ARG A 355 -12.96 4.57 12.30
CA ARG A 355 -11.83 3.84 12.90
C ARG A 355 -10.53 4.61 12.77
N ARG A 356 -10.25 5.19 11.60
CA ARG A 356 -9.08 6.03 11.33
C ARG A 356 -8.99 7.18 12.33
N ARG A 357 -10.07 7.95 12.50
CA ARG A 357 -10.12 9.07 13.46
C ARG A 357 -9.93 8.60 14.90
N ARG A 358 -10.53 7.47 15.29
CA ARG A 358 -10.35 6.91 16.65
C ARG A 358 -8.91 6.45 16.90
N ALA A 359 -8.28 5.82 15.91
CA ALA A 359 -6.89 5.38 16.03
C ALA A 359 -5.94 6.58 16.16
N ALA A 360 -6.17 7.63 15.38
CA ALA A 360 -5.40 8.87 15.40
C ALA A 360 -5.67 9.80 16.60
N ALA A 361 -6.63 9.48 17.48
CA ALA A 361 -7.08 10.41 18.53
C ALA A 361 -5.94 10.85 19.47
N THR A 362 -4.92 10.01 19.68
CA THR A 362 -3.73 10.37 20.47
C THR A 362 -2.86 11.45 19.81
N GLN A 363 -3.03 11.69 18.51
CA GLN A 363 -2.30 12.67 17.70
C GLN A 363 -3.07 13.99 17.52
N ASP A 364 -4.30 14.10 18.03
CA ASP A 364 -5.13 15.30 17.85
C ASP A 364 -4.44 16.55 18.38
N ALA A 365 -3.81 16.48 19.56
CA ALA A 365 -3.10 17.61 20.15
C ALA A 365 -1.91 18.07 19.29
N PHE A 366 -1.14 17.11 18.74
CA PHE A 366 -0.03 17.39 17.83
C PHE A 366 -0.52 18.11 16.57
N TRP A 367 -1.59 17.63 15.94
CA TRP A 367 -2.14 18.24 14.73
C TRP A 367 -2.80 19.59 15.01
N GLN A 368 -3.50 19.76 16.13
CA GLN A 368 -4.08 21.04 16.55
C GLN A 368 -3.00 22.11 16.71
N GLN A 369 -1.90 21.80 17.40
CA GLN A 369 -0.76 22.71 17.53
C GLN A 369 -0.20 23.13 16.16
N ARG A 370 -0.01 22.17 15.25
CA ARG A 370 0.48 22.47 13.89
C ARG A 370 -0.51 23.33 13.10
N HIS A 371 -1.81 23.07 13.21
CA HIS A 371 -2.83 23.91 12.56
C HIS A 371 -2.87 25.32 13.14
N GLU A 372 -2.66 25.49 14.45
CA GLU A 372 -2.52 26.80 15.09
C GLU A 372 -1.28 27.54 14.59
N LEU A 373 -0.12 26.89 14.56
CA LEU A 373 1.12 27.46 14.01
C LEU A 373 0.95 27.84 12.54
N ALA A 374 0.33 26.98 11.71
CA ALA A 374 0.06 27.29 10.31
C ALA A 374 -0.87 28.50 10.17
N ARG A 375 -1.94 28.58 10.97
CA ARG A 375 -2.86 29.74 10.97
C ARG A 375 -2.17 31.03 11.41
N ALA A 376 -1.29 30.95 12.42
CA ALA A 376 -0.49 32.10 12.86
C ALA A 376 0.47 32.55 11.75
N TRP A 377 1.18 31.60 11.13
CA TRP A 377 2.10 31.89 10.02
C TRP A 377 1.38 32.54 8.82
N VAL A 378 0.21 32.02 8.42
CA VAL A 378 -0.60 32.60 7.32
C VAL A 378 -1.04 34.03 7.66
N LYS A 379 -1.32 34.34 8.93
CA LYS A 379 -1.68 35.69 9.36
C LYS A 379 -0.51 36.67 9.27
N GLU A 380 0.69 36.21 9.56
CA GLU A 380 1.94 37.00 9.46
C GLU A 380 2.48 37.08 8.04
N ASN A 381 2.12 36.12 7.19
CA ASN A 381 2.54 36.00 5.79
C ASN A 381 1.31 35.94 4.89
N PRO A 382 0.53 37.04 4.79
CA PRO A 382 -0.65 37.06 3.94
C PRO A 382 -0.28 36.74 2.50
N ALA A 383 -1.16 36.03 1.80
CA ALA A 383 -0.99 35.78 0.38
C ALA A 383 -0.82 37.11 -0.37
N PRO A 384 0.10 37.19 -1.36
CA PRO A 384 0.25 38.39 -2.16
C PRO A 384 -1.09 38.70 -2.83
N GLN A 385 -1.51 39.97 -2.78
CA GLN A 385 -2.70 40.41 -3.50
C GLN A 385 -2.41 40.31 -5.00
N PRO A 386 -3.19 39.53 -5.77
CA PRO A 386 -3.05 39.52 -7.22
C PRO A 386 -3.34 40.93 -7.75
N PRO A 387 -2.68 41.37 -8.83
CA PRO A 387 -2.99 42.65 -9.46
C PRO A 387 -4.47 42.69 -9.91
N ASP A 388 -5.06 43.90 -9.95
CA ASP A 388 -6.41 44.10 -10.45
C ASP A 388 -6.44 43.93 -11.99
N GLY A 389 -6.69 42.71 -12.46
CA GLY A 389 -6.86 42.37 -13.87
C GLY A 389 -7.92 41.29 -14.10
N SER A 390 -8.02 40.79 -15.33
CA SER A 390 -9.11 39.88 -15.73
C SER A 390 -8.97 38.44 -15.22
N HIS A 391 -7.75 38.00 -14.85
CA HIS A 391 -7.49 36.67 -14.33
C HIS A 391 -6.34 36.68 -13.30
N PRO A 392 -6.59 36.41 -12.00
CA PRO A 392 -5.61 36.59 -10.92
C PRO A 392 -4.29 35.84 -11.10
N ILE A 393 -4.31 34.68 -11.76
CA ILE A 393 -3.09 33.88 -12.02
C ILE A 393 -2.26 34.54 -13.13
N ASP A 394 -2.89 35.00 -14.20
CA ASP A 394 -2.20 35.61 -15.33
C ASP A 394 -1.55 36.91 -14.90
N ASP A 395 -2.26 37.71 -14.10
CA ASP A 395 -1.75 38.96 -13.53
C ASP A 395 -0.56 38.70 -12.58
N PHE A 396 -0.65 37.65 -11.75
CA PHE A 396 0.47 37.23 -10.89
C PHE A 396 1.70 36.81 -11.72
N ILE A 397 1.50 36.03 -12.78
CA ILE A 397 2.58 35.57 -13.68
C ILE A 397 3.19 36.76 -14.42
N ALA A 398 2.38 37.64 -15.01
CA ALA A 398 2.82 38.84 -15.72
C ALA A 398 3.63 39.75 -14.79
N SER A 399 3.10 40.02 -13.59
CA SER A 399 3.81 40.81 -12.57
C SER A 399 5.15 40.19 -12.16
N LYS A 400 5.25 38.86 -12.12
CA LYS A 400 6.50 38.14 -11.84
C LYS A 400 7.49 38.24 -13.02
N ILE A 401 7.00 38.15 -14.26
CA ILE A 401 7.80 38.34 -15.47
C ILE A 401 8.35 39.77 -15.53
N ASP A 402 7.51 40.78 -15.32
CA ASP A 402 7.90 42.19 -15.33
C ASP A 402 8.98 42.48 -14.28
N ARG A 403 8.83 41.95 -13.06
CA ARG A 403 9.86 42.05 -12.02
C ARG A 403 11.18 41.39 -12.44
N ALA A 404 11.12 40.24 -13.10
CA ALA A 404 12.31 39.54 -13.57
C ALA A 404 13.03 40.32 -14.69
N ILE A 405 12.28 40.85 -15.67
CA ILE A 405 12.83 41.70 -16.74
C ILE A 405 13.45 42.97 -16.14
N ALA A 406 12.75 43.66 -15.24
CA ALA A 406 13.25 44.88 -14.62
C ALA A 406 14.53 44.63 -13.80
N ALA A 407 14.58 43.52 -13.05
CA ALA A 407 15.77 43.13 -12.29
C ALA A 407 16.95 42.75 -13.20
N SER A 408 16.67 42.07 -14.32
CA SER A 408 17.66 41.74 -15.36
C SER A 408 18.23 42.98 -16.04
N ALA A 409 17.38 43.95 -16.40
CA ALA A 409 17.78 45.20 -17.06
C ALA A 409 18.71 46.07 -16.21
N GLY A 410 18.62 45.97 -14.88
CA GLY A 410 19.50 46.66 -13.94
C GLY A 410 20.83 45.95 -13.64
N ALA A 411 21.04 44.73 -14.16
CA ALA A 411 22.24 43.94 -13.91
C ALA A 411 23.29 44.10 -15.02
N ASP A 412 24.58 43.97 -14.68
CA ASP A 412 25.63 43.88 -15.69
C ASP A 412 25.53 42.53 -16.42
N ALA A 413 25.29 42.58 -17.73
CA ALA A 413 25.04 41.39 -18.54
C ALA A 413 26.21 40.38 -18.52
N ARG A 414 27.46 40.87 -18.45
CA ARG A 414 28.64 39.98 -18.41
C ARG A 414 28.77 39.29 -17.06
N GLN A 415 28.54 40.01 -15.96
CA GLN A 415 28.48 39.42 -14.63
C GLN A 415 27.32 38.44 -14.48
N ALA A 416 26.16 38.73 -15.09
CA ALA A 416 24.99 37.85 -15.08
C ALA A 416 25.26 36.55 -15.83
N GLU A 417 25.80 36.63 -17.04
CA GLU A 417 26.21 35.47 -17.84
C GLU A 417 27.23 34.60 -17.07
N HIS A 418 28.24 35.23 -16.48
CA HIS A 418 29.27 34.50 -15.74
C HIS A 418 28.73 33.85 -14.47
N PHE A 419 27.92 34.56 -13.68
CA PHE A 419 27.34 34.01 -12.46
C PHE A 419 26.37 32.87 -12.76
N HIS A 420 25.37 33.08 -13.62
CA HIS A 420 24.33 32.08 -13.90
C HIS A 420 24.83 30.92 -14.76
N GLY A 421 25.80 31.17 -15.66
CA GLY A 421 26.36 30.15 -16.54
C GLY A 421 27.55 29.38 -15.95
N THR A 422 28.29 29.95 -14.99
CA THR A 422 29.51 29.33 -14.44
C THR A 422 29.46 29.09 -12.94
N ILE A 423 29.19 30.13 -12.14
CA ILE A 423 29.30 30.06 -10.67
C ILE A 423 28.11 29.31 -10.04
N LEU A 424 26.89 29.69 -10.41
CA LEU A 424 25.66 29.13 -9.84
C LEU A 424 25.52 27.62 -10.09
N PRO A 425 25.85 27.06 -11.28
CA PRO A 425 25.88 25.61 -11.47
C PRO A 425 26.80 24.89 -10.49
N ILE A 426 28.01 25.42 -10.22
CA ILE A 426 28.94 24.83 -9.24
C ILE A 426 28.31 24.80 -7.85
N LEU A 427 27.72 25.91 -7.40
CA LEU A 427 27.05 25.99 -6.09
C LEU A 427 25.83 25.04 -6.01
N ARG A 428 25.04 24.96 -7.08
CA ARG A 428 23.84 24.12 -7.13
C ARG A 428 24.20 22.63 -7.05
N GLU A 429 25.15 22.20 -7.86
CA GLU A 429 25.54 20.79 -7.96
C GLU A 429 26.28 20.31 -6.71
N ASN A 430 27.12 21.16 -6.13
CA ASN A 430 28.06 20.74 -5.08
C ASN A 430 27.66 21.19 -3.67
N CYS A 431 26.79 22.21 -3.52
CA CYS A 431 26.51 22.80 -2.21
C CYS A 431 25.03 22.73 -1.79
N PHE A 432 24.07 22.94 -2.71
CA PHE A 432 22.66 23.19 -2.35
C PHE A 432 21.96 22.00 -1.69
N ARG A 433 22.37 20.76 -2.01
CA ARG A 433 21.82 19.55 -1.36
C ARG A 433 21.95 19.59 0.17
N CYS A 434 23.02 20.22 0.68
CA CYS A 434 23.31 20.30 2.12
C CYS A 434 23.10 21.71 2.71
N HIS A 435 23.32 22.76 1.92
CA HIS A 435 23.31 24.16 2.34
C HIS A 435 22.32 25.00 1.51
N GLY A 436 21.11 24.50 1.34
CA GLY A 436 20.04 25.07 0.52
C GLY A 436 18.72 24.34 0.75
N GLU A 437 18.62 23.12 0.23
CA GLU A 437 17.49 22.20 0.50
C GLU A 437 17.44 21.78 1.98
N LYS A 438 18.63 21.64 2.57
CA LYS A 438 18.86 21.41 3.99
C LYS A 438 19.62 22.58 4.58
N ASP A 439 19.60 22.69 5.90
CA ASP A 439 20.27 23.75 6.64
C ASP A 439 21.39 23.16 7.52
N LYS A 440 22.33 22.43 6.91
CA LYS A 440 23.44 21.84 7.66
C LYS A 440 24.39 22.95 8.13
N GLY A 441 24.67 22.96 9.43
CA GLY A 441 25.55 23.95 10.04
C GLY A 441 24.96 25.36 10.07
N GLY A 442 23.62 25.48 10.04
CA GLY A 442 22.92 26.78 10.02
C GLY A 442 23.23 27.64 8.79
N LEU A 443 23.72 27.02 7.71
CA LEU A 443 24.19 27.69 6.50
C LEU A 443 23.27 27.45 5.30
N LYS A 444 22.92 28.55 4.63
CA LYS A 444 22.27 28.56 3.32
C LYS A 444 23.06 29.36 2.28
N LEU A 445 23.23 28.76 1.10
CA LEU A 445 23.98 29.31 -0.04
C LEU A 445 23.09 29.51 -1.28
N ASP A 446 21.78 29.29 -1.18
CA ASP A 446 20.82 29.41 -2.28
C ASP A 446 20.38 30.86 -2.56
N SER A 447 20.83 31.82 -1.75
CA SER A 447 20.63 33.25 -1.96
C SER A 447 21.83 34.07 -1.46
N ARG A 448 22.06 35.23 -2.09
CA ARG A 448 23.11 36.16 -1.66
C ARG A 448 22.95 36.57 -0.19
N GLU A 449 21.75 36.93 0.22
CA GLU A 449 21.50 37.39 1.60
C GLU A 449 21.86 36.31 2.62
N ALA A 450 21.55 35.05 2.33
CA ALA A 450 21.92 33.93 3.20
C ALA A 450 23.43 33.65 3.18
N ALA A 451 24.07 33.69 2.00
CA ALA A 451 25.51 33.45 1.87
C ALA A 451 26.38 34.51 2.59
N LEU A 452 25.85 35.73 2.79
CA LEU A 452 26.49 36.80 3.55
C LEU A 452 26.28 36.68 5.07
N LYS A 453 25.41 35.77 5.53
CA LYS A 453 25.19 35.50 6.95
C LYS A 453 26.15 34.40 7.43
N ALA A 454 26.44 34.42 8.73
CA ALA A 454 27.16 33.35 9.38
C ALA A 454 26.24 32.15 9.63
N GLY A 455 26.80 30.95 9.50
CA GLY A 455 26.19 29.73 10.05
C GLY A 455 26.64 29.49 11.49
N ASP A 456 26.62 28.23 11.92
CA ASP A 456 27.09 27.80 13.25
C ASP A 456 28.59 28.06 13.49
N SER A 457 29.36 28.33 12.42
CA SER A 457 30.77 28.74 12.51
C SER A 457 30.95 30.17 13.04
N GLU A 458 29.87 30.96 13.14
CA GLU A 458 29.88 32.39 13.46
C GLU A 458 30.65 33.28 12.44
N ILE A 459 31.12 32.68 11.34
CA ILE A 459 31.83 33.34 10.24
C ILE A 459 30.94 33.35 8.99
N PRO A 460 30.77 34.49 8.28
CA PRO A 460 30.03 34.53 7.03
C PRO A 460 30.58 33.54 6.00
N ALA A 461 29.69 32.85 5.29
CA ALA A 461 30.14 31.93 4.25
C ALA A 461 30.87 32.67 3.12
N VAL A 462 30.40 33.87 2.77
CA VAL A 462 31.03 34.74 1.79
C VAL A 462 31.20 36.14 2.38
N VAL A 463 32.45 36.61 2.38
CA VAL A 463 32.82 38.00 2.65
C VAL A 463 33.29 38.62 1.33
N PRO A 464 32.51 39.53 0.73
CA PRO A 464 32.85 40.15 -0.55
C PRO A 464 34.26 40.75 -0.59
N GLY A 465 35.09 40.30 -1.52
CA GLY A 465 36.45 40.80 -1.72
C GLY A 465 37.52 40.17 -0.82
N ASP A 466 37.14 39.34 0.17
CA ASP A 466 38.09 38.74 1.12
C ASP A 466 37.98 37.21 1.13
N LEU A 467 39.01 36.55 0.59
CA LEU A 467 39.06 35.09 0.51
C LEU A 467 39.32 34.43 1.86
N GLU A 468 40.14 35.05 2.71
CA GLU A 468 40.56 34.43 3.97
C GLU A 468 39.46 34.61 5.04
N ALA A 469 38.65 35.66 4.94
CA ALA A 469 37.48 35.86 5.77
C ALA A 469 36.23 35.11 5.28
N SER A 470 36.25 34.54 4.06
CA SER A 470 35.15 33.76 3.49
C SER A 470 35.26 32.29 3.85
N GLU A 471 34.43 31.81 4.77
CA GLU A 471 34.47 30.41 5.25
C GLU A 471 34.25 29.41 4.10
N LEU A 472 33.44 29.74 3.10
CA LEU A 472 33.27 28.91 1.89
C LEU A 472 34.61 28.60 1.23
N ILE A 473 35.47 29.61 1.06
CA ILE A 473 36.75 29.48 0.36
C ILE A 473 37.74 28.67 1.19
N VAL A 474 37.78 28.89 2.51
CA VAL A 474 38.63 28.13 3.43
C VAL A 474 38.29 26.64 3.38
N ARG A 475 36.99 26.29 3.42
CA ARG A 475 36.52 24.89 3.43
C ARG A 475 36.76 24.16 2.11
N ILE A 476 36.52 24.81 0.97
CA ILE A 476 36.74 24.16 -0.34
C ILE A 476 38.24 23.98 -0.64
N ARG A 477 39.11 24.86 -0.14
CA ARG A 477 40.57 24.72 -0.24
C ARG A 477 41.12 23.58 0.60
N ALA A 478 40.54 23.38 1.79
CA ALA A 478 40.90 22.29 2.69
C ALA A 478 40.43 20.92 2.19
N GLY A 479 39.51 20.89 1.22
CA GLY A 479 38.86 19.65 0.76
C GLY A 479 37.80 19.14 1.74
N ASP A 480 37.40 19.94 2.73
CA ASP A 480 36.37 19.59 3.71
C ASP A 480 34.96 19.58 3.09
N MET A 481 34.77 20.40 2.04
CA MET A 481 33.49 20.60 1.36
C MET A 481 33.67 20.64 -0.16
N PRO A 482 32.83 19.94 -0.94
CA PRO A 482 31.82 18.98 -0.50
C PRO A 482 32.44 17.68 0.07
N PRO A 483 31.73 16.91 0.92
CA PRO A 483 32.23 15.66 1.51
C PRO A 483 32.16 14.50 0.49
N THR A 484 32.85 14.67 -0.63
CA THR A 484 33.06 13.67 -1.69
C THR A 484 34.54 13.28 -1.71
N GLU A 485 34.87 12.11 -2.25
CA GLU A 485 36.27 11.65 -2.31
C GLU A 485 37.17 12.62 -3.09
N ASP A 486 36.63 13.25 -4.15
CA ASP A 486 37.38 14.13 -5.05
C ASP A 486 37.22 15.63 -4.75
N GLY A 487 36.28 16.03 -3.88
CA GLY A 487 35.97 17.43 -3.61
C GLY A 487 35.57 18.24 -4.86
N LEU A 488 35.90 19.54 -4.87
CA LEU A 488 35.83 20.38 -6.07
C LEU A 488 37.13 20.29 -6.88
N SER A 489 37.01 20.37 -8.21
CA SER A 489 38.20 20.51 -9.06
C SER A 489 38.93 21.83 -8.81
N LYS A 490 40.25 21.86 -9.07
CA LYS A 490 41.06 23.08 -8.95
C LYS A 490 40.47 24.26 -9.74
N GLN A 491 39.97 23.99 -10.94
CA GLN A 491 39.34 25.00 -11.78
C GLN A 491 38.06 25.57 -11.15
N GLN A 492 37.23 24.73 -10.53
CA GLN A 492 36.03 25.20 -9.83
C GLN A 492 36.38 26.05 -8.60
N ILE A 493 37.42 25.66 -7.85
CA ILE A 493 37.92 26.44 -6.71
C ILE A 493 38.43 27.81 -7.19
N GLU A 494 39.24 27.86 -8.24
CA GLU A 494 39.74 29.12 -8.82
C GLU A 494 38.61 30.03 -9.29
N LEU A 495 37.55 29.47 -9.91
CA LEU A 495 36.38 30.23 -10.33
C LEU A 495 35.61 30.82 -9.13
N LEU A 496 35.40 30.05 -8.07
CA LEU A 496 34.73 30.53 -6.85
C LEU A 496 35.58 31.59 -6.13
N GLU A 497 36.90 31.40 -6.06
CA GLU A 497 37.82 32.40 -5.50
C GLU A 497 37.78 33.72 -6.28
N GLN A 498 37.84 33.65 -7.61
CA GLN A 498 37.78 34.84 -8.42
C GLN A 498 36.44 35.56 -8.24
N TRP A 499 35.33 34.81 -8.20
CA TRP A 499 34.01 35.37 -7.93
C TRP A 499 33.91 36.07 -6.58
N VAL A 500 34.47 35.51 -5.50
CA VAL A 500 34.50 36.16 -4.18
C VAL A 500 35.40 37.41 -4.21
N LYS A 501 36.57 37.36 -4.84
CA LYS A 501 37.46 38.53 -5.04
C LYS A 501 36.76 39.67 -5.75
N ASP A 502 35.93 39.36 -6.74
CA ASP A 502 35.16 40.34 -7.51
C ASP A 502 33.95 40.91 -6.74
N GLY A 503 33.84 40.61 -5.44
CA GLY A 503 32.79 41.12 -4.56
C GLY A 503 31.56 40.23 -4.48
N ALA A 504 31.67 38.98 -4.93
CA ALA A 504 30.59 37.99 -4.99
C ALA A 504 29.30 38.57 -5.62
N PRO A 505 29.37 39.09 -6.86
CA PRO A 505 28.20 39.62 -7.54
C PRO A 505 27.16 38.51 -7.72
N TRP A 506 25.90 38.81 -7.37
CA TRP A 506 24.76 37.90 -7.51
C TRP A 506 23.65 38.60 -8.31
N PRO A 507 23.90 38.88 -9.59
CA PRO A 507 22.93 39.57 -10.45
C PRO A 507 21.65 38.74 -10.63
N ALA A 508 20.56 39.41 -10.97
CA ALA A 508 19.35 38.74 -11.41
C ALA A 508 19.64 37.86 -12.65
N PRO A 509 18.86 36.79 -12.89
CA PRO A 509 19.00 35.98 -14.10
C PRO A 509 18.94 36.85 -15.36
N PRO A 510 19.81 36.61 -16.35
CA PRO A 510 19.76 37.33 -17.62
C PRO A 510 18.52 36.86 -18.39
N VAL A 511 17.44 37.64 -18.28
CA VAL A 511 16.18 37.42 -18.98
C VAL A 511 15.94 38.58 -19.92
N THR A 512 15.68 38.27 -21.19
CA THR A 512 15.26 39.23 -22.22
C THR A 512 13.75 39.13 -22.45
N GLU A 513 13.12 40.18 -22.98
CA GLU A 513 11.70 40.16 -23.37
C GLU A 513 11.37 39.01 -24.34
N SER A 514 12.31 38.67 -25.22
CA SER A 514 12.18 37.53 -26.14
C SER A 514 12.16 36.17 -25.44
N ASP A 515 12.81 36.02 -24.29
CA ASP A 515 12.86 34.76 -23.54
C ASP A 515 11.55 34.45 -22.82
N VAL A 516 10.72 35.48 -22.62
CA VAL A 516 9.45 35.42 -21.85
C VAL A 516 8.24 35.83 -22.69
N THR A 517 8.40 35.87 -24.03
CA THR A 517 7.28 36.14 -24.93
C THR A 517 6.26 35.01 -24.85
N LEU A 518 5.02 35.32 -24.45
CA LEU A 518 3.93 34.35 -24.40
C LEU A 518 3.67 33.76 -25.79
N SER A 519 3.49 32.44 -25.84
CA SER A 519 3.09 31.76 -27.07
C SER A 519 1.73 32.29 -27.55
N PRO A 520 1.52 32.41 -28.88
CA PRO A 520 0.24 32.85 -29.40
C PRO A 520 -0.88 31.90 -28.98
N VAL A 521 -2.06 32.47 -28.71
CA VAL A 521 -3.24 31.70 -28.33
C VAL A 521 -3.61 30.75 -29.47
N VAL A 522 -3.64 29.46 -29.17
CA VAL A 522 -3.94 28.42 -30.16
C VAL A 522 -5.37 28.52 -30.71
N GLY A 523 -5.55 28.03 -31.95
CA GLY A 523 -6.87 27.85 -32.58
C GLY A 523 -7.76 26.88 -31.82
N ASP A 524 -9.05 26.83 -32.18
CA ASP A 524 -10.04 26.01 -31.47
C ASP A 524 -9.82 24.51 -31.70
N GLU A 525 -9.32 24.12 -32.88
CA GLU A 525 -8.96 22.74 -33.23
C GLU A 525 -7.79 22.24 -32.39
N ALA A 526 -6.74 23.06 -32.27
CA ALA A 526 -5.57 22.73 -31.47
C ALA A 526 -5.89 22.74 -29.97
N PHE A 527 -6.72 23.69 -29.51
CA PHE A 527 -7.22 23.71 -28.13
C PHE A 527 -8.00 22.44 -27.81
N LEU A 528 -9.00 22.10 -28.64
CA LEU A 528 -9.84 20.92 -28.46
C LEU A 528 -9.01 19.64 -28.37
N ARG A 529 -8.05 19.45 -29.28
CA ARG A 529 -7.17 18.27 -29.24
C ARG A 529 -6.35 18.22 -27.95
N ARG A 530 -5.78 19.35 -27.52
CA ARG A 530 -4.92 19.39 -26.33
C ARG A 530 -5.71 19.14 -25.06
N VAL A 531 -6.83 19.84 -24.86
CA VAL A 531 -7.63 19.69 -23.64
C VAL A 531 -8.12 18.25 -23.46
N TYR A 532 -8.54 17.57 -24.53
CA TYR A 532 -8.92 16.14 -24.47
C TYR A 532 -7.75 15.23 -24.08
N LEU A 533 -6.58 15.40 -24.71
CA LEU A 533 -5.41 14.60 -24.38
C LEU A 533 -4.90 14.85 -22.96
N ASP A 534 -4.91 16.11 -22.52
CA ASP A 534 -4.41 16.52 -21.21
C ASP A 534 -5.36 16.16 -20.06
N THR A 535 -6.67 15.99 -20.34
CA THR A 535 -7.68 15.66 -19.32
C THR A 535 -8.01 14.16 -19.29
N VAL A 536 -8.40 13.57 -20.43
CA VAL A 536 -8.90 12.19 -20.51
C VAL A 536 -7.97 11.25 -21.29
N GLY A 537 -6.82 11.73 -21.77
CA GLY A 537 -5.78 10.90 -22.40
C GLY A 537 -6.09 10.40 -23.82
N VAL A 538 -7.25 10.73 -24.38
CA VAL A 538 -7.68 10.30 -25.72
C VAL A 538 -8.21 11.49 -26.53
N PRO A 539 -8.04 11.52 -27.86
CA PRO A 539 -8.57 12.60 -28.70
C PRO A 539 -10.11 12.58 -28.74
N PRO A 540 -10.76 13.72 -29.05
CA PRO A 540 -12.21 13.76 -29.24
C PRO A 540 -12.63 12.91 -30.44
N THR A 541 -13.85 12.39 -30.38
CA THR A 541 -14.52 11.81 -31.54
C THR A 541 -14.81 12.88 -32.60
N ALA A 542 -15.05 12.44 -33.83
CA ALA A 542 -15.37 13.35 -34.92
C ALA A 542 -16.68 14.15 -34.69
N ASP A 543 -17.63 13.58 -33.95
CA ASP A 543 -18.90 14.23 -33.63
C ASP A 543 -18.73 15.29 -32.53
N GLU A 544 -17.98 14.98 -31.47
CA GLU A 544 -17.60 15.95 -30.42
C GLU A 544 -16.83 17.13 -31.01
N ALA A 545 -15.89 16.86 -31.92
CA ALA A 545 -15.13 17.91 -32.58
C ALA A 545 -16.00 18.83 -33.44
N ARG A 546 -16.90 18.25 -34.26
CA ARG A 546 -17.85 19.02 -35.07
C ARG A 546 -18.83 19.83 -34.21
N ALA A 547 -19.27 19.27 -33.07
CA ALA A 547 -20.12 19.98 -32.12
C ALA A 547 -19.41 21.20 -31.52
N PHE A 548 -18.18 21.03 -31.03
CA PHE A 548 -17.39 22.11 -30.43
C PHE A 548 -17.06 23.24 -31.42
N LEU A 549 -16.65 22.88 -32.64
CA LEU A 549 -16.32 23.84 -33.70
C LEU A 549 -17.56 24.58 -34.23
N GLY A 550 -18.76 24.05 -33.98
CA GLY A 550 -20.02 24.59 -34.47
C GLY A 550 -20.31 24.23 -35.93
N GLU A 551 -19.74 23.12 -36.39
CA GLU A 551 -19.91 22.53 -37.72
C GLU A 551 -20.93 21.38 -37.72
N SER A 552 -21.47 21.03 -36.54
CA SER A 552 -22.49 19.99 -36.41
C SER A 552 -23.85 20.48 -36.93
N PRO A 553 -24.48 19.78 -37.89
CA PRO A 553 -25.84 20.07 -38.32
C PRO A 553 -26.91 19.65 -37.28
N PHE A 554 -26.52 18.99 -36.18
CA PHE A 554 -27.44 18.43 -35.18
C PHE A 554 -27.39 19.12 -33.81
N VAL A 555 -26.36 19.92 -33.52
CA VAL A 555 -26.16 20.55 -32.19
C VAL A 555 -25.99 22.05 -32.37
N PRO A 556 -27.00 22.88 -32.05
CA PRO A 556 -26.89 24.33 -32.18
C PRO A 556 -25.90 24.92 -31.17
N ARG A 557 -25.27 26.03 -31.56
CA ARG A 557 -24.20 26.76 -30.84
C ARG A 557 -24.70 27.56 -29.61
N LYS A 558 -25.73 27.07 -28.91
CA LYS A 558 -26.52 27.85 -27.94
C LYS A 558 -26.52 27.24 -26.53
N GLU A 559 -26.78 28.11 -25.54
CA GLU A 559 -27.08 27.73 -24.15
C GLU A 559 -28.22 26.70 -24.04
N PRO A 560 -28.34 25.95 -22.92
CA PRO A 560 -29.44 25.01 -22.67
C PRO A 560 -30.84 25.65 -22.78
N ASP A 561 -30.95 26.97 -22.61
CA ASP A 561 -32.18 27.74 -22.78
C ASP A 561 -32.50 28.14 -24.24
N GLY A 562 -31.60 27.87 -25.19
CA GLY A 562 -31.78 28.08 -26.62
C GLY A 562 -31.72 29.54 -27.10
N THR A 563 -31.30 30.49 -26.26
CA THR A 563 -31.43 31.93 -26.56
C THR A 563 -30.13 32.64 -26.97
N THR A 564 -28.97 32.22 -26.47
CA THR A 564 -27.72 33.00 -26.62
C THR A 564 -26.56 32.17 -27.20
N GLN A 565 -25.76 32.76 -28.10
CA GLN A 565 -24.59 32.12 -28.67
C GLN A 565 -23.38 32.31 -27.74
N LEU A 566 -22.77 31.20 -27.31
CA LEU A 566 -21.59 31.23 -26.44
C LEU A 566 -20.41 31.93 -27.12
N SER A 567 -19.72 32.79 -26.37
CA SER A 567 -18.42 33.33 -26.77
C SER A 567 -17.37 32.22 -26.87
N ARG A 568 -16.23 32.53 -27.50
CA ARG A 568 -15.10 31.60 -27.58
C ARG A 568 -14.60 31.16 -26.20
N SER A 569 -14.57 32.06 -25.22
CA SER A 569 -14.09 31.77 -23.87
C SER A 569 -15.05 30.84 -23.13
N GLU A 570 -16.35 31.12 -23.19
CA GLU A 570 -17.38 30.31 -22.50
C GLU A 570 -17.44 28.89 -23.06
N ARG A 571 -17.29 28.71 -24.39
CA ARG A 571 -17.22 27.36 -24.99
C ARG A 571 -16.05 26.55 -24.46
N ARG A 572 -14.87 27.17 -24.29
CA ARG A 572 -13.67 26.49 -23.80
C ARG A 572 -13.81 26.12 -22.33
N GLN A 573 -14.32 27.04 -21.51
CA GLN A 573 -14.58 26.83 -20.09
C GLN A 573 -15.53 25.65 -19.87
N ARG A 574 -16.66 25.65 -20.57
CA ARG A 574 -17.65 24.57 -20.46
C ARG A 574 -17.09 23.20 -20.86
N LEU A 575 -16.31 23.13 -21.94
CA LEU A 575 -15.69 21.87 -22.35
C LEU A 575 -14.71 21.35 -21.27
N ILE A 576 -13.96 22.25 -20.63
CA ILE A 576 -13.07 21.86 -19.53
C ILE A 576 -13.88 21.25 -18.39
N GLU A 577 -14.98 21.90 -17.98
CA GLU A 577 -15.86 21.39 -16.91
C GLU A 577 -16.44 20.02 -17.28
N GLU A 578 -16.96 19.85 -18.51
CA GLU A 578 -17.48 18.57 -19.00
C GLU A 578 -16.41 17.46 -18.99
N LEU A 579 -15.16 17.77 -19.31
CA LEU A 579 -14.05 16.80 -19.29
C LEU A 579 -13.54 16.48 -17.89
N LEU A 580 -13.63 17.43 -16.95
CA LEU A 580 -13.24 17.22 -15.54
C LEU A 580 -14.26 16.35 -14.79
N ASP A 581 -15.53 16.40 -15.21
CA ASP A 581 -16.61 15.54 -14.70
C ASP A 581 -16.70 14.19 -15.44
N ASP A 582 -15.88 13.94 -16.46
CA ASP A 582 -15.84 12.69 -17.20
C ASP A 582 -15.14 11.59 -16.39
N ASP A 583 -15.75 10.40 -16.26
CA ASP A 583 -15.18 9.27 -15.52
C ASP A 583 -13.77 8.88 -16.03
N ARG A 584 -13.49 9.11 -17.32
CA ARG A 584 -12.17 8.85 -17.94
C ARG A 584 -11.07 9.79 -17.45
N PHE A 585 -11.42 10.94 -16.87
CA PHE A 585 -10.44 11.87 -16.31
C PHE A 585 -9.57 11.15 -15.28
N ALA A 586 -10.19 10.43 -14.33
CA ALA A 586 -9.47 9.66 -13.33
C ALA A 586 -8.54 8.61 -13.96
N ASP A 587 -9.01 7.90 -15.00
CA ASP A 587 -8.23 6.90 -15.73
C ASP A 587 -7.01 7.50 -16.45
N GLY A 588 -7.16 8.70 -17.03
CA GLY A 588 -6.06 9.43 -17.68
C GLY A 588 -4.92 9.75 -16.71
N TRP A 589 -5.26 10.17 -15.48
CA TRP A 589 -4.28 10.47 -14.44
C TRP A 589 -3.69 9.22 -13.78
N MET A 590 -4.39 8.08 -13.81
CA MET A 590 -3.90 6.85 -13.18
C MET A 590 -2.54 6.41 -13.73
N ASN A 591 -2.30 6.49 -15.04
CA ASN A 591 -1.00 6.10 -15.60
C ASN A 591 0.15 6.98 -15.08
N PHE A 592 -0.05 8.29 -14.99
CA PHE A 592 0.94 9.21 -14.43
C PHE A 592 1.23 8.92 -12.95
N TRP A 593 0.18 8.67 -12.16
CA TRP A 593 0.34 8.31 -10.75
C TRP A 593 0.99 6.94 -10.55
N LEU A 594 0.73 5.98 -11.44
CA LEU A 594 1.39 4.66 -11.42
C LEU A 594 2.87 4.75 -11.79
N ASP A 595 3.28 5.74 -12.62
CA ASP A 595 4.69 5.97 -12.95
C ASP A 595 5.44 6.79 -11.88
N LEU A 596 4.74 7.62 -11.11
CA LEU A 596 5.32 8.44 -10.04
C LEU A 596 5.43 7.73 -8.68
N LEU A 597 4.61 6.70 -8.43
CA LEU A 597 4.57 5.91 -7.20
C LEU A 597 5.39 4.63 -7.33
#